data_AF-A0A932PII5-F1
#
_entry.id   AF-A0A932PII5-F1
#
_cell.length_a   1.000
_cell.length_b   1.000
_cell.length_c   1.000
_cell.angle_alpha   90.00
_cell.angle_beta   90.00
_cell.angle_gamma   90.00
#
_symmetry.space_group_name_H-M   'P 1'
#
loop_
_entity.id
_entity.type
_entity.pdbx_description
1 polymer ?
#
loop_
_entity_poly.entity_id
_entity_poly.type
_entity_poly.pdbx_seq_one_letter_code
_entity_poly.pdbx_strand_id
1 'polypeptide(L)'
;MTGPPIEVPVTLTACPACGGQLEEVGVELASVTELSEAVQPRVRQFRVAVCRCTGCGKRVRGQHPELAREIERVLERLAAGALDDEPLVPCHGGFRHRQLLGDDRQLTLLDWDALTLAHPALDAATFLRGLRREAIVQPDRFSELERLAGVFRQAFLSCDPAVDRCHLALYEALLLTQGVLREFRRPKRGAEVVRRLLAAAERLIDEGTQSLVDTRPFLTRPATE
;
A
#
# COMPACT_ATOMS: atom_id res chain seq x y z
N MET A 1 30.31 -0.10 -17.26
CA MET A 1 31.52 0.09 -18.10
C MET A 1 31.53 1.54 -18.52
N THR A 2 32.65 2.25 -18.35
CA THR A 2 32.78 3.64 -18.79
C THR A 2 32.87 3.67 -20.32
N GLY A 3 32.15 4.59 -20.96
CA GLY A 3 32.35 4.89 -22.38
C GLY A 3 33.72 5.52 -22.63
N PRO A 4 34.09 5.75 -23.90
CA PRO A 4 35.29 6.52 -24.22
C PRO A 4 35.22 7.91 -23.55
N PRO A 5 36.36 8.47 -23.09
CA PRO A 5 36.39 9.82 -22.52
C PRO A 5 35.82 10.85 -23.50
N ILE A 6 35.08 11.82 -22.97
CA ILE A 6 34.59 12.96 -23.75
C ILE A 6 35.64 14.06 -23.67
N GLU A 7 36.09 14.55 -24.82
CA GLU A 7 37.02 15.68 -24.90
C GLU A 7 36.31 16.97 -24.50
N VAL A 8 36.86 17.67 -23.51
CA VAL A 8 36.33 18.95 -23.00
C VAL A 8 37.42 20.01 -23.09
N PRO A 9 37.49 20.78 -24.19
CA PRO A 9 38.54 21.78 -24.38
C PRO A 9 38.33 23.02 -23.52
N VAL A 10 39.43 23.71 -23.17
CA VAL A 10 39.37 25.05 -22.57
C VAL A 10 38.93 26.05 -23.64
N THR A 11 37.77 26.67 -23.46
CA THR A 11 37.19 27.63 -24.42
C THR A 11 37.56 29.09 -24.13
N LEU A 12 38.21 29.36 -23.00
CA LEU A 12 38.64 30.69 -22.61
C LEU A 12 39.94 31.08 -23.34
N THR A 13 40.03 32.34 -23.76
CA THR A 13 41.21 32.89 -24.46
C THR A 13 42.21 33.58 -23.54
N ALA A 14 41.86 33.79 -22.27
CA ALA A 14 42.70 34.38 -21.24
C ALA A 14 42.32 33.85 -19.84
N CYS A 15 43.25 33.92 -18.89
CA CYS A 15 43.04 33.50 -17.51
C CYS A 15 41.91 34.32 -16.87
N PRO A 16 40.84 33.69 -16.37
CA PRO A 16 39.70 34.42 -15.80
C PRO A 16 40.05 35.17 -14.51
N ALA A 17 41.16 34.84 -13.84
CA ALA A 17 41.57 35.49 -12.60
C ALA A 17 42.43 36.75 -12.81
N CYS A 18 43.30 36.77 -13.82
CA CYS A 18 44.27 37.86 -14.02
C CYS A 18 44.34 38.40 -15.47
N GLY A 19 43.63 37.79 -16.42
CA GLY A 19 43.65 38.17 -17.83
C GLY A 19 44.90 37.72 -18.61
N GLY A 20 45.81 36.95 -17.99
CA GLY A 20 47.03 36.45 -18.64
C GLY A 20 46.77 35.41 -19.75
N GLN A 21 47.77 35.17 -20.60
CA GLN A 21 47.68 34.15 -21.67
C GLN A 21 47.67 32.73 -21.08
N LEU A 22 46.98 31.81 -21.77
CA LEU A 22 46.88 30.41 -21.40
C LEU A 22 47.80 29.57 -22.29
N GLU A 23 48.56 28.66 -21.68
CA GLU A 23 49.40 27.67 -22.36
C GLU A 23 48.85 26.27 -22.07
N GLU A 24 48.85 25.38 -23.07
CA GLU A 24 48.41 24.00 -22.91
C GLU A 24 49.53 23.17 -22.25
N VAL A 25 49.30 22.73 -21.01
CA VAL A 25 50.32 22.04 -20.21
C VAL A 25 50.11 20.50 -20.20
N GLY A 26 48.90 20.03 -20.54
CA GLY A 26 48.57 18.62 -20.61
C GLY A 26 47.07 18.35 -20.45
N VAL A 27 46.71 17.06 -20.50
CA VAL A 27 45.33 16.58 -20.34
C VAL A 27 45.22 15.77 -19.05
N GLU A 28 44.24 16.12 -18.21
CA GLU A 28 43.92 15.38 -16.99
C GLU A 28 42.57 14.66 -17.14
N LEU A 29 42.49 13.41 -16.67
CA LEU A 29 41.24 12.65 -16.64
C LEU A 29 40.42 13.03 -15.40
N ALA A 30 39.24 13.63 -15.63
CA ALA A 30 38.23 13.83 -14.61
C ALA A 30 37.00 12.96 -14.90
N SER A 31 36.35 12.44 -13.85
CA SER A 31 35.14 11.62 -14.00
C SER A 31 33.99 12.11 -13.11
N VAL A 32 32.77 12.05 -13.64
CA VAL A 32 31.52 12.16 -12.88
C VAL A 32 30.86 10.78 -12.92
N THR A 33 30.47 10.26 -11.76
CA THR A 33 29.78 8.96 -11.68
C THR A 33 28.29 9.18 -11.55
N GLU A 34 27.55 8.98 -12.64
CA GLU A 34 26.09 8.97 -12.65
C GLU A 34 25.56 7.54 -12.69
N LEU A 35 24.55 7.23 -11.88
CA LEU A 35 23.83 5.95 -11.94
C LEU A 35 23.04 5.89 -13.24
N SER A 36 23.27 4.85 -14.06
CA SER A 36 22.52 4.67 -15.30
C SER A 36 21.01 4.52 -15.02
N GLU A 37 20.17 5.24 -15.77
CA GLU A 37 18.71 5.23 -15.59
C GLU A 37 17.99 3.92 -15.99
N ALA A 38 18.69 2.86 -16.40
CA ALA A 38 18.04 1.68 -16.97
C ALA A 38 17.95 0.50 -15.99
N VAL A 39 17.05 0.59 -15.01
CA VAL A 39 16.38 -0.62 -14.51
C VAL A 39 15.63 -1.22 -15.70
N GLN A 40 16.12 -2.33 -16.26
CA GLN A 40 15.39 -2.98 -17.36
C GLN A 40 14.01 -3.41 -16.87
N PRO A 41 12.90 -2.87 -17.42
CA PRO A 41 11.58 -3.25 -16.99
C PRO A 41 11.33 -4.70 -17.38
N ARG A 42 11.02 -5.56 -16.40
CA ARG A 42 10.43 -6.87 -16.69
C ARG A 42 9.01 -6.66 -17.19
N VAL A 43 8.85 -6.55 -18.51
CA VAL A 43 7.53 -6.39 -19.15
C VAL A 43 6.88 -7.78 -19.29
N ARG A 44 5.80 -8.02 -18.57
CA ARG A 44 4.90 -9.16 -18.79
C ARG A 44 3.67 -8.68 -19.54
N GLN A 45 3.48 -9.17 -20.76
CA GLN A 45 2.31 -8.84 -21.59
C GLN A 45 1.18 -9.85 -21.36
N PHE A 46 -0.04 -9.36 -21.19
CA PHE A 46 -1.24 -10.17 -21.05
C PHE A 46 -2.24 -9.81 -22.15
N ARG A 47 -2.80 -10.80 -22.85
CA ARG A 47 -3.90 -10.61 -23.80
C ARG A 47 -5.22 -10.55 -23.04
N VAL A 48 -5.57 -9.36 -22.57
CA VAL A 48 -6.82 -9.11 -21.84
C VAL A 48 -7.95 -8.86 -22.83
N ALA A 49 -8.95 -9.74 -22.88
CA ALA A 49 -10.17 -9.52 -23.65
C ALA A 49 -10.86 -8.23 -23.19
N VAL A 50 -11.43 -7.43 -24.10
CA VAL A 50 -12.22 -6.25 -23.74
C VAL A 50 -13.52 -6.30 -24.52
N CYS A 51 -14.63 -6.37 -23.79
CA CYS A 51 -15.98 -6.38 -24.32
C CYS A 51 -16.70 -5.08 -23.98
N ARG A 52 -17.77 -4.76 -24.70
CA ARG A 52 -18.72 -3.70 -24.34
C ARG A 52 -20.04 -4.38 -23.96
N CYS A 53 -20.59 -4.05 -22.79
CA CYS A 53 -21.93 -4.51 -22.41
C CYS A 53 -22.94 -3.93 -23.41
N THR A 54 -23.72 -4.78 -24.05
CA THR A 54 -24.76 -4.37 -25.03
C THR A 54 -25.93 -3.64 -24.37
N GLY A 55 -26.18 -3.85 -23.08
CA GLY A 55 -27.24 -3.17 -22.33
C GLY A 55 -26.86 -1.78 -21.81
N CYS A 56 -25.70 -1.62 -21.16
CA CYS A 56 -25.33 -0.36 -20.51
C CYS A 56 -24.10 0.35 -21.12
N GLY A 57 -23.50 -0.20 -22.17
CA GLY A 57 -22.35 0.40 -22.86
C GLY A 57 -21.02 0.37 -22.08
N LYS A 58 -21.02 -0.11 -20.83
CA LYS A 58 -19.80 -0.19 -20.01
C LYS A 58 -18.78 -1.17 -20.60
N ARG A 59 -17.49 -0.81 -20.55
CA ARG A 59 -16.38 -1.70 -20.91
C ARG A 59 -16.20 -2.77 -19.83
N VAL A 60 -16.14 -4.03 -20.26
CA VAL A 60 -15.81 -5.20 -19.45
C VAL A 60 -14.45 -5.70 -19.91
N ARG A 61 -13.55 -6.05 -18.99
CA ARG A 61 -12.20 -6.56 -19.31
C ARG A 61 -12.05 -7.98 -18.77
N GLY A 62 -11.30 -8.82 -19.48
CA GLY A 62 -10.92 -10.17 -19.07
C GLY A 62 -10.11 -10.11 -17.78
N GLN A 63 -10.35 -11.07 -16.90
CA GLN A 63 -9.75 -11.18 -15.58
C GLN A 63 -8.64 -12.25 -15.61
N HIS A 64 -7.64 -12.12 -14.74
CA HIS A 64 -6.64 -13.17 -14.54
C HIS A 64 -7.30 -14.28 -13.69
N PRO A 65 -7.59 -15.48 -14.24
CA PRO A 65 -8.44 -16.46 -13.56
C PRO A 65 -7.91 -16.89 -12.20
N GLU A 66 -6.58 -17.02 -12.07
CA GLU A 66 -5.95 -17.35 -10.79
C GLU A 66 -6.14 -16.25 -9.74
N LEU A 67 -5.95 -14.97 -10.10
CA LEU A 67 -6.15 -13.85 -9.17
C LEU A 67 -7.63 -13.69 -8.81
N ALA A 68 -8.55 -14.01 -9.72
CA ALA A 68 -9.99 -13.96 -9.45
C ALA A 68 -10.35 -14.96 -8.33
N ARG A 69 -9.86 -16.20 -8.42
CA ARG A 69 -10.06 -17.23 -7.38
C ARG A 69 -9.42 -16.84 -6.05
N GLU A 70 -8.21 -16.28 -6.06
CA GLU A 70 -7.56 -15.80 -4.83
C GLU A 70 -8.38 -14.69 -4.15
N ILE A 71 -8.92 -13.74 -4.93
CA ILE A 71 -9.77 -12.66 -4.42
C ILE A 71 -11.09 -13.20 -3.86
N GLU A 72 -11.76 -14.11 -4.59
CA GLU A 72 -13.00 -14.75 -4.15
C GLU A 72 -12.82 -15.46 -2.82
N ARG A 73 -11.74 -16.26 -2.67
CA ARG A 73 -11.41 -16.92 -1.41
C ARG A 73 -11.21 -15.93 -0.25
N VAL A 74 -10.52 -14.81 -0.47
CA VAL A 74 -10.34 -13.79 0.58
C VAL A 74 -11.68 -13.14 0.96
N LEU A 75 -12.56 -12.87 0.00
CA LEU A 75 -13.89 -12.32 0.26
C LEU A 75 -14.79 -13.28 1.04
N GLU A 76 -14.77 -14.57 0.70
CA GLU A 76 -15.50 -15.61 1.43
C GLU A 76 -15.03 -15.68 2.89
N ARG A 77 -13.72 -15.64 3.11
CA ARG A 77 -13.15 -15.65 4.46
C ARG A 77 -13.51 -14.39 5.27
N LEU A 78 -13.52 -13.21 4.64
CA LEU A 78 -13.97 -11.97 5.27
C LEU A 78 -15.45 -12.03 5.62
N ALA A 79 -16.29 -12.56 4.74
CA ALA A 79 -17.73 -12.71 5.01
C ALA A 79 -18.01 -13.67 6.18
N ALA A 80 -17.11 -14.63 6.44
CA ALA A 80 -17.19 -15.54 7.59
C ALA A 80 -16.69 -14.91 8.91
N GLY A 81 -15.86 -13.87 8.84
CA GLY A 81 -15.45 -13.09 10.00
C GLY A 81 -16.55 -12.06 10.30
N ALA A 82 -17.47 -12.39 11.21
CA ALA A 82 -18.55 -11.50 11.59
C ALA A 82 -17.97 -10.15 12.08
N LEU A 83 -18.45 -9.06 11.48
CA LEU A 83 -18.31 -7.70 12.00
C LEU A 83 -19.72 -7.36 12.50
N ASP A 84 -19.90 -7.27 13.81
CA ASP A 84 -21.22 -7.10 14.42
C ASP A 84 -21.79 -5.67 14.20
N ASP A 85 -23.07 -5.47 14.53
CA ASP A 85 -23.69 -4.14 14.63
C ASP A 85 -23.10 -3.38 15.83
N GLU A 86 -21.96 -2.76 15.61
CA GLU A 86 -21.25 -1.96 16.60
C GLU A 86 -21.69 -0.48 16.57
N PRO A 87 -21.61 0.25 17.69
CA PRO A 87 -22.00 1.66 17.73
C PRO A 87 -21.16 2.47 16.73
N LEU A 88 -21.84 3.22 15.87
CA LEU A 88 -21.19 4.06 14.86
C LEU A 88 -20.72 5.38 15.50
N VAL A 89 -19.47 5.74 15.24
CA VAL A 89 -18.87 7.01 15.65
C VAL A 89 -18.50 7.85 14.41
N PRO A 90 -18.36 9.17 14.54
CA PRO A 90 -17.78 9.99 13.48
C PRO A 90 -16.34 9.57 13.19
N CYS A 91 -16.12 9.07 11.98
CA CYS A 91 -14.81 8.70 11.46
C CYS A 91 -14.48 9.62 10.27
N HIS A 92 -13.21 10.00 10.15
CA HIS A 92 -12.68 10.74 9.02
C HIS A 92 -12.93 10.01 7.69
N GLY A 93 -12.94 8.68 7.69
CA GLY A 93 -13.31 7.82 6.54
C GLY A 93 -12.26 7.75 5.43
N GLY A 94 -11.20 8.56 5.54
CA GLY A 94 -10.09 8.63 4.59
C GLY A 94 -8.71 8.52 5.23
N PHE A 95 -8.63 8.40 6.57
CA PHE A 95 -7.47 8.70 7.40
C PHE A 95 -6.21 7.91 7.02
N ARG A 96 -5.22 8.59 6.47
CA ARG A 96 -3.90 8.07 6.05
C ARG A 96 -2.80 9.04 6.50
N HIS A 97 -1.57 8.53 6.60
CA HIS A 97 -0.40 9.33 7.01
C HIS A 97 -0.16 10.61 6.19
N ARG A 98 -0.74 10.75 4.99
CA ARG A 98 -0.61 11.95 4.14
C ARG A 98 -1.58 13.08 4.49
N GLN A 99 -2.56 12.81 5.35
CA GLN A 99 -3.56 13.78 5.81
C GLN A 99 -3.20 14.38 7.17
N LEU A 100 -1.97 14.14 7.62
CA LEU A 100 -1.38 14.74 8.79
C LEU A 100 -0.41 15.83 8.33
N LEU A 101 -0.59 17.03 8.84
CA LEU A 101 0.35 18.13 8.67
C LEU A 101 0.70 18.69 10.03
N GLY A 102 1.99 18.84 10.31
CA GLY A 102 2.45 19.33 11.59
C GLY A 102 3.83 18.85 11.97
N ASP A 103 4.16 19.05 13.23
CA ASP A 103 5.42 18.66 13.86
C ASP A 103 5.16 17.81 15.12
N ASP A 104 6.16 17.70 15.98
CA ASP A 104 6.12 16.96 17.23
C ASP A 104 5.24 17.61 18.31
N ARG A 105 4.83 18.87 18.14
CA ARG A 105 4.03 19.64 19.11
C ARG A 105 2.60 19.84 18.66
N GLN A 106 2.36 19.91 17.35
CA GLN A 106 1.05 20.16 16.79
C GLN A 106 0.84 19.33 15.53
N LEU A 107 -0.21 18.52 15.52
CA LEU A 107 -0.68 17.78 14.36
C LEU A 107 -2.06 18.26 13.94
N THR A 108 -2.22 18.52 12.64
CA THR A 108 -3.47 18.92 12.01
C THR A 108 -3.94 17.81 11.07
N LEU A 109 -5.23 17.45 11.18
CA LEU A 109 -5.91 16.53 10.26
C LEU A 109 -6.53 17.31 9.09
N LEU A 110 -6.24 16.87 7.88
CA LEU A 110 -6.69 17.46 6.62
C LEU A 110 -7.67 16.54 5.88
N ASP A 111 -8.38 17.05 4.88
CA ASP A 111 -9.25 16.29 3.96
C ASP A 111 -10.44 15.56 4.62
N TRP A 112 -11.31 16.32 5.28
CA TRP A 112 -12.54 15.80 5.91
C TRP A 112 -13.68 15.44 4.94
N ASP A 113 -13.43 15.44 3.62
CA ASP A 113 -14.45 15.17 2.59
C ASP A 113 -15.03 13.74 2.64
N ALA A 114 -14.36 12.83 3.34
CA ALA A 114 -14.77 11.43 3.51
C ALA A 114 -15.44 11.15 4.87
N LEU A 115 -15.76 12.18 5.65
CA LEU A 115 -16.39 12.04 6.97
C LEU A 115 -17.63 11.15 6.90
N THR A 116 -17.70 10.17 7.81
CA THR A 116 -18.78 9.18 7.81
C THR A 116 -19.03 8.63 9.21
N LEU A 117 -20.20 8.04 9.43
CA LEU A 117 -20.49 7.25 10.62
C LEU A 117 -20.07 5.81 10.36
N ALA A 118 -19.15 5.30 11.15
CA ALA A 118 -18.60 3.95 10.99
C ALA A 118 -18.14 3.39 12.34
N HIS A 119 -17.74 2.13 12.34
CA HIS A 119 -17.04 1.54 13.47
C HIS A 119 -15.75 2.31 13.78
N PRO A 120 -15.39 2.55 15.06
CA PRO A 120 -14.15 3.22 15.46
C PRO A 120 -12.86 2.63 14.86
N ALA A 121 -12.85 1.34 14.49
CA ALA A 121 -11.69 0.74 13.84
C ALA A 121 -11.42 1.29 12.42
N LEU A 122 -12.38 1.94 11.76
CA LEU A 122 -12.27 2.31 10.34
C LEU A 122 -11.05 3.19 10.05
N ASP A 123 -10.84 4.25 10.83
CA ASP A 123 -9.76 5.20 10.57
C ASP A 123 -8.39 4.59 10.89
N ALA A 124 -8.27 3.88 12.00
CA ALA A 124 -7.05 3.16 12.36
C ALA A 124 -6.68 2.10 11.31
N ALA A 125 -7.66 1.32 10.85
CA ALA A 125 -7.48 0.36 9.78
C ALA A 125 -7.10 1.03 8.45
N THR A 126 -7.68 2.18 8.14
CA THR A 126 -7.35 2.95 6.92
C THR A 126 -5.90 3.44 6.95
N PHE A 127 -5.44 3.89 8.11
CA PHE A 127 -4.06 4.33 8.33
C PHE A 127 -3.07 3.17 8.17
N LEU A 128 -3.30 2.06 8.90
CA LEU A 128 -2.48 0.85 8.87
C LEU A 128 -2.42 0.24 7.47
N ARG A 129 -3.57 0.14 6.79
CA ARG A 129 -3.65 -0.30 5.39
C ARG A 129 -2.84 0.58 4.45
N GLY A 130 -2.77 1.88 4.73
CA GLY A 130 -1.91 2.83 4.01
C GLY A 130 -0.43 2.48 4.13
N LEU A 131 0.05 2.31 5.37
CA LEU A 131 1.44 1.94 5.66
C LEU A 131 1.81 0.59 5.06
N ARG A 132 0.96 -0.43 5.27
CA ARG A 132 1.22 -1.79 4.75
C ARG A 132 1.30 -1.83 3.23
N ARG A 133 0.40 -1.10 2.55
CA ARG A 133 0.46 -0.98 1.09
C ARG A 133 1.76 -0.32 0.64
N GLU A 134 2.23 0.71 1.34
CA GLU A 134 3.51 1.34 1.01
C GLU A 134 4.69 0.41 1.27
N ALA A 135 4.69 -0.34 2.37
CA ALA A 135 5.72 -1.32 2.69
C ALA A 135 5.83 -2.41 1.62
N ILE A 136 4.70 -2.88 1.08
CA ILE A 136 4.66 -3.87 0.00
C ILE A 136 5.16 -3.29 -1.33
N VAL A 137 4.89 -2.01 -1.59
CA VAL A 137 5.28 -1.32 -2.83
C VAL A 137 6.73 -0.83 -2.79
N GLN A 138 7.26 -0.52 -1.61
CA GLN A 138 8.61 0.00 -1.37
C GLN A 138 9.35 -0.93 -0.39
N PRO A 139 9.88 -2.08 -0.86
CA PRO A 139 10.51 -3.07 0.00
C PRO A 139 11.67 -2.52 0.85
N ASP A 140 12.39 -1.53 0.34
CA ASP A 140 13.52 -0.89 1.05
C ASP A 140 13.09 -0.18 2.35
N ARG A 141 11.82 0.22 2.43
CA ARG A 141 11.23 0.89 3.59
C ARG A 141 10.37 -0.03 4.46
N PHE A 142 10.33 -1.33 4.13
CA PHE A 142 9.45 -2.29 4.79
C PHE A 142 9.61 -2.29 6.31
N SER A 143 10.85 -2.41 6.80
CA SER A 143 11.13 -2.46 8.24
C SER A 143 10.71 -1.18 8.97
N GLU A 144 10.92 -0.02 8.35
CA GLU A 144 10.54 1.27 8.92
C GLU A 144 9.01 1.41 9.03
N LEU A 145 8.31 1.07 7.94
CA LEU A 145 6.85 1.20 7.84
C LEU A 145 6.12 0.17 8.72
N GLU A 146 6.61 -1.05 8.83
CA GLU A 146 6.04 -2.04 9.77
C GLU A 146 6.31 -1.64 11.23
N ARG A 147 7.47 -1.06 11.55
CA ARG A 147 7.73 -0.51 12.89
C ARG A 147 6.74 0.62 13.22
N LEU A 148 6.53 1.55 12.28
CA LEU A 148 5.56 2.63 12.45
C LEU A 148 4.13 2.10 12.61
N ALA A 149 3.73 1.12 11.81
CA ALA A 149 2.43 0.46 11.92
C ALA A 149 2.25 -0.21 13.29
N GLY A 150 3.30 -0.87 13.81
CA GLY A 150 3.29 -1.47 15.13
C GLY A 150 3.10 -0.45 16.26
N VAL A 151 3.86 0.65 16.24
CA VAL A 151 3.74 1.74 17.23
C VAL A 151 2.34 2.37 17.18
N PHE A 152 1.85 2.68 15.98
CA PHE A 152 0.51 3.25 15.82
C PHE A 152 -0.58 2.31 16.32
N ARG A 153 -0.53 1.02 15.93
CA ARG A 153 -1.50 0.01 16.36
C ARG A 153 -1.55 -0.11 17.88
N GLN A 154 -0.38 -0.20 18.52
CA GLN A 154 -0.29 -0.31 19.96
C GLN A 154 -0.86 0.93 20.66
N ALA A 155 -0.48 2.12 20.22
CA ALA A 155 -0.98 3.37 20.79
C ALA A 155 -2.50 3.51 20.62
N PHE A 156 -3.02 3.22 19.43
CA PHE A 156 -4.46 3.28 19.14
C PHE A 156 -5.27 2.35 20.06
N LEU A 157 -4.90 1.07 20.11
CA LEU A 157 -5.59 0.08 20.96
C LEU A 157 -5.47 0.40 22.46
N SER A 158 -4.42 1.11 22.88
CA SER A 158 -4.30 1.55 24.28
C SER A 158 -5.20 2.73 24.64
N CYS A 159 -5.59 3.54 23.64
CA CYS A 159 -6.43 4.72 23.82
C CYS A 159 -7.91 4.43 23.63
N ASP A 160 -8.26 3.46 22.77
CA ASP A 160 -9.66 3.13 22.45
C ASP A 160 -9.99 1.69 22.89
N PRO A 161 -10.54 1.50 24.10
CA PRO A 161 -10.91 0.18 24.59
C PRO A 161 -12.13 -0.42 23.86
N ALA A 162 -12.86 0.37 23.05
CA ALA A 162 -13.98 -0.12 22.27
C ALA A 162 -13.54 -0.91 21.03
N VAL A 163 -12.27 -0.79 20.62
CA VAL A 163 -11.71 -1.53 19.49
C VAL A 163 -10.75 -2.60 20.00
N ASP A 164 -11.12 -3.87 19.81
CA ASP A 164 -10.17 -4.95 20.01
C ASP A 164 -9.25 -5.17 18.79
N ARG A 165 -8.18 -5.91 19.04
CA ARG A 165 -7.15 -6.21 18.04
C ARG A 165 -7.67 -7.04 16.87
N CYS A 166 -8.62 -7.94 17.11
CA CYS A 166 -9.18 -8.82 16.09
C CYS A 166 -10.08 -8.04 15.13
N HIS A 167 -10.98 -7.20 15.65
CA HIS A 167 -11.80 -6.30 14.86
C HIS A 167 -10.94 -5.34 14.03
N LEU A 168 -9.89 -4.74 14.62
CA LEU A 168 -8.97 -3.89 13.88
C LEU A 168 -8.29 -4.64 12.71
N ALA A 169 -7.88 -5.89 12.93
CA ALA A 169 -7.28 -6.72 11.89
C ALA A 169 -8.28 -7.05 10.76
N LEU A 170 -9.54 -7.37 11.08
CA LEU A 170 -10.59 -7.62 10.09
C LEU A 170 -10.91 -6.37 9.25
N TYR A 171 -11.01 -5.19 9.88
CA TYR A 171 -11.19 -3.94 9.16
C TYR A 171 -9.98 -3.62 8.25
N GLU A 172 -8.75 -3.85 8.70
CA GLU A 172 -7.55 -3.67 7.89
C GLU A 172 -7.56 -4.61 6.67
N ALA A 173 -7.92 -5.89 6.87
CA ALA A 173 -8.06 -6.89 5.82
C ALA A 173 -9.14 -6.52 4.80
N LEU A 174 -10.30 -6.05 5.26
CA LEU A 174 -11.38 -5.57 4.41
C LEU A 174 -10.91 -4.41 3.52
N LEU A 175 -10.25 -3.40 4.08
CA LEU A 175 -9.78 -2.23 3.35
C LEU A 175 -8.63 -2.51 2.40
N LEU A 176 -7.78 -3.50 2.70
CA LEU A 176 -6.77 -4.04 1.79
C LEU A 176 -7.42 -4.74 0.62
N THR A 177 -8.40 -5.61 0.88
CA THR A 177 -9.14 -6.38 -0.12
C THR A 177 -9.93 -5.47 -1.05
N GLN A 178 -10.58 -4.43 -0.52
CA GLN A 178 -11.18 -3.36 -1.34
C GLN A 178 -10.15 -2.66 -2.24
N GLY A 179 -8.94 -2.43 -1.74
CA GLY A 179 -7.82 -1.90 -2.53
C GLY A 179 -7.43 -2.83 -3.67
N VAL A 180 -7.31 -4.13 -3.39
CA VAL A 180 -7.04 -5.16 -4.40
C VAL A 180 -8.14 -5.22 -5.46
N LEU A 181 -9.41 -5.21 -5.06
CA LEU A 181 -10.54 -5.18 -6.00
C LEU A 181 -10.50 -3.97 -6.94
N ARG A 182 -10.09 -2.80 -6.45
CA ARG A 182 -9.89 -1.61 -7.30
C ARG A 182 -8.75 -1.80 -8.28
N GLU A 183 -7.62 -2.34 -7.85
CA GLU A 183 -6.48 -2.67 -8.72
C GLU A 183 -6.84 -3.77 -9.74
N PHE A 184 -7.63 -4.76 -9.35
CA PHE A 184 -8.12 -5.80 -10.25
C PHE A 184 -9.04 -5.24 -11.35
N ARG A 185 -9.94 -4.31 -11.00
CA ARG A 185 -10.80 -3.60 -11.96
C ARG A 185 -10.01 -2.62 -12.84
N ARG A 186 -8.98 -1.98 -12.29
CA ARG A 186 -8.13 -0.97 -12.96
C ARG A 186 -6.66 -1.23 -12.64
N PRO A 187 -6.00 -2.15 -13.38
CA PRO A 187 -4.63 -2.57 -13.08
C PRO A 187 -3.65 -1.41 -13.23
N LYS A 188 -3.03 -1.00 -12.12
CA LYS A 188 -1.89 -0.08 -12.12
C LYS A 188 -0.58 -0.76 -11.73
N ARG A 189 -0.68 -1.92 -11.05
CA ARG A 189 0.46 -2.67 -10.52
C ARG A 189 0.57 -4.05 -11.16
N GLY A 190 1.77 -4.64 -11.07
CA GLY A 190 2.00 -6.02 -11.47
C GLY A 190 1.29 -7.02 -10.55
N ALA A 191 0.99 -8.20 -11.09
CA ALA A 191 0.31 -9.30 -10.38
C ALA A 191 0.99 -9.68 -9.06
N GLU A 192 2.32 -9.60 -8.98
CA GLU A 192 3.09 -9.91 -7.77
C GLU A 192 2.71 -9.01 -6.58
N VAL A 193 2.53 -7.71 -6.83
CA VAL A 193 2.10 -6.78 -5.76
C VAL A 193 0.68 -7.10 -5.31
N VAL A 194 -0.20 -7.48 -6.23
CA VAL A 194 -1.57 -7.90 -5.91
C VAL A 194 -1.55 -9.14 -5.02
N ARG A 195 -0.74 -10.15 -5.35
CA ARG A 195 -0.60 -11.36 -4.53
C ARG A 195 -0.07 -11.06 -3.13
N ARG A 196 0.92 -10.16 -3.00
CA ARG A 196 1.44 -9.73 -1.69
C ARG A 196 0.38 -9.02 -0.85
N LEU A 197 -0.46 -8.21 -1.47
CA LEU A 197 -1.60 -7.55 -0.81
C LEU A 197 -2.66 -8.57 -0.36
N LEU A 198 -2.96 -9.57 -1.19
CA LEU A 198 -3.87 -10.67 -0.84
C LEU A 198 -3.32 -11.49 0.32
N ALA A 199 -2.06 -11.93 0.25
CA ALA A 199 -1.41 -12.66 1.33
C ALA A 199 -1.37 -11.87 2.65
N ALA A 200 -1.23 -10.54 2.57
CA ALA A 200 -1.32 -9.68 3.74
C ALA A 200 -2.75 -9.63 4.32
N ALA A 201 -3.77 -9.51 3.48
CA ALA A 201 -5.16 -9.57 3.92
C ALA A 201 -5.48 -10.93 4.57
N GLU A 202 -4.98 -12.04 4.02
CA GLU A 202 -5.16 -13.37 4.60
C GLU A 202 -4.60 -13.50 6.01
N ARG A 203 -3.37 -13.01 6.25
CA ARG A 203 -2.76 -13.02 7.59
C ARG A 203 -3.56 -12.20 8.60
N LEU A 204 -4.14 -11.08 8.16
CA LEU A 204 -4.98 -10.23 9.00
C LEU A 204 -6.33 -10.89 9.29
N ILE A 205 -6.87 -11.66 8.33
CA ILE A 205 -8.05 -12.49 8.60
C ILE A 205 -7.71 -13.58 9.60
N ASP A 206 -6.56 -14.25 9.47
CA ASP A 206 -6.11 -15.25 10.46
C ASP A 206 -6.00 -14.64 11.87
N GLU A 207 -5.42 -13.44 11.99
CA GLU A 207 -5.36 -12.68 13.25
C GLU A 207 -6.77 -12.29 13.76
N GLY A 208 -7.64 -11.85 12.86
CA GLY A 208 -8.99 -11.40 13.17
C GLY A 208 -9.96 -12.52 13.57
N THR A 209 -9.76 -13.74 13.06
CA THR A 209 -10.63 -14.88 13.34
C THR A 209 -10.11 -15.78 14.47
N GLN A 210 -8.90 -15.56 14.98
CA GLN A 210 -8.36 -16.29 16.13
C GLN A 210 -9.25 -16.22 17.37
N SER A 211 -9.98 -15.11 17.60
CA SER A 211 -10.93 -14.98 18.72
C SER A 211 -12.28 -15.68 18.48
N LEU A 212 -12.68 -15.92 17.23
CA LEU A 212 -13.96 -16.56 16.89
C LEU A 212 -13.95 -18.08 17.15
N VAL A 213 -12.77 -18.67 17.31
CA VAL A 213 -12.60 -20.10 17.66
C VAL A 213 -12.78 -20.32 19.17
N ASP A 214 -12.40 -19.37 20.00
CA ASP A 214 -12.49 -19.48 21.47
C ASP A 214 -13.87 -19.14 22.04
N THR A 215 -14.77 -18.55 21.24
CA THR A 215 -16.06 -18.02 21.72
C THR A 215 -17.28 -18.77 21.19
N ARG A 216 -17.15 -19.92 20.52
CA ARG A 216 -18.32 -20.77 20.18
C ARG A 216 -18.67 -21.66 21.38
N PRO A 217 -19.78 -21.42 22.11
CA PRO A 217 -20.29 -22.43 23.02
C PRO A 217 -20.70 -23.61 22.14
N PHE A 218 -20.31 -24.82 22.57
CA PHE A 218 -20.87 -26.06 22.05
C PHE A 218 -22.39 -25.93 21.96
N LEU A 219 -22.94 -25.80 20.76
CA LEU A 219 -24.36 -26.06 20.55
C LEU A 219 -24.54 -27.56 20.78
N THR A 220 -24.93 -27.91 22.01
CA THR A 220 -25.39 -29.23 22.39
C THR A 220 -26.49 -29.66 21.43
N ARG A 221 -26.27 -30.79 20.76
CA ARG A 221 -27.30 -31.54 20.02
C ARG A 221 -28.51 -31.74 20.93
N PRO A 222 -29.75 -31.59 20.44
CA PRO A 222 -30.90 -32.07 21.20
C PRO A 222 -30.81 -33.59 21.31
N ALA A 223 -31.06 -34.09 22.52
CA ALA A 223 -31.24 -35.50 22.80
C ALA A 223 -32.45 -36.01 22.02
N THR A 224 -32.26 -37.15 21.38
CA THR A 224 -33.34 -38.04 20.94
C THR A 224 -34.18 -38.44 22.14
N GLU A 225 -35.49 -38.24 22.05
CA GLU A 225 -36.55 -39.10 22.59
C GLU A 225 -37.83 -38.89 21.77
#